data_AF-A0A438CIG3-F1
#
_entry.id   AF-A0A438CIG3-F1
#
_cell.length_a   1.000
_cell.length_b   1.000
_cell.length_c   1.000
_cell.angle_alpha   90.00
_cell.angle_beta   90.00
_cell.angle_gamma   90.00
#
_symmetry.space_group_name_H-M   'P 1'
#
loop_
_entity.id
_entity.type
_entity.pdbx_description
1 polymer ?
#
loop_
_entity_poly.entity_id
_entity_poly.type
_entity_poly.pdbx_seq_one_letter_code
_entity_poly.pdbx_strand_id
1 'polypeptide(L)'
;MKELDDGERMTFEQIIQGMAASSLRCIAFAHEQIPEEEQEIREGRQKLKEDSLTLIGLVGIKDPCRPGVRKSCGGLPIRWSECQNDYR
;
A
#
# COMPACT_ATOMS: atom_id res chain seq x y z
N MET A 1 12.34 19.10 6.55
CA MET A 1 11.12 18.28 6.44
C MET A 1 10.59 18.01 7.85
N LYS A 2 9.27 17.90 8.02
CA LYS A 2 8.67 17.54 9.31
C LYS A 2 8.76 16.02 9.46
N GLU A 3 9.26 15.53 10.60
CA GLU A 3 9.17 14.11 10.93
C GLU A 3 7.74 13.74 11.31
N LEU A 4 7.32 12.54 10.94
CA LEU A 4 6.01 12.01 11.33
C LEU A 4 5.98 11.80 12.84
N ASP A 5 5.11 12.56 13.51
CA ASP A 5 4.85 12.39 14.93
C ASP A 5 3.99 11.14 15.20
N ASP A 6 3.88 10.75 16.47
CA ASP A 6 3.15 9.53 16.86
C ASP A 6 1.65 9.61 16.50
N GLY A 7 1.06 10.80 16.51
CA GLY A 7 -0.35 11.00 16.11
C GLY A 7 -0.57 10.79 14.61
N GLU A 8 0.34 11.32 13.80
CA GLU A 8 0.35 11.11 12.35
C GLU A 8 0.56 9.62 12.01
N ARG A 9 1.50 8.96 12.69
CA ARG A 9 1.74 7.51 12.54
C ARG A 9 0.49 6.68 12.87
N MET A 10 -0.15 6.95 14.00
CA MET A 10 -1.40 6.28 14.38
C MET A 10 -2.51 6.50 13.34
N THR A 11 -2.60 7.70 12.76
CA THR A 11 -3.57 7.99 11.71
C THR A 11 -3.32 7.15 10.45
N PHE A 12 -2.06 7.03 10.02
CA PHE A 12 -1.71 6.17 8.88
C PHE A 12 -1.95 4.70 9.17
N GLU A 13 -1.65 4.22 10.37
CA GLU A 13 -1.94 2.83 10.78
C GLU A 13 -3.44 2.52 10.70
N GLN A 14 -4.31 3.42 11.17
CA GLN A 14 -5.76 3.26 11.07
C GLN A 14 -6.24 3.21 9.61
N ILE A 15 -5.68 4.07 8.74
CA ILE A 15 -5.99 4.05 7.30
C ILE A 15 -5.57 2.71 6.68
N ILE A 16 -4.37 2.22 6.98
CA ILE A 16 -3.85 0.95 6.46
C ILE A 16 -4.72 -0.22 6.95
N GLN A 17 -5.10 -0.22 8.23
CA GLN A 17 -6.02 -1.22 8.78
C GLN A 17 -7.37 -1.19 8.07
N GLY A 18 -7.91 -0.01 7.78
CA GLY A 18 -9.14 0.14 6.99
C GLY A 18 -9.01 -0.39 5.56
N MET A 19 -7.86 -0.16 4.90
CA MET A 19 -7.56 -0.72 3.58
C MET A 19 -7.49 -2.25 3.63
N ALA A 20 -6.82 -2.82 4.63
CA ALA A 20 -6.72 -4.26 4.82
C ALA A 20 -8.08 -4.90 5.13
N ALA A 21 -8.89 -4.28 5.99
CA ALA A 21 -10.25 -4.72 6.30
C ALA A 21 -11.19 -4.67 5.08
N SER A 22 -10.86 -3.83 4.09
CA SER A 22 -11.57 -3.73 2.81
C SER A 22 -11.00 -4.65 1.72
N SER A 23 -10.12 -5.58 2.10
CA SER A 23 -9.40 -6.49 1.18
C SER A 23 -8.64 -5.78 0.07
N LEU A 24 -8.08 -4.59 0.35
CA LEU A 24 -7.20 -3.86 -0.57
C LEU A 24 -5.74 -4.20 -0.28
N ARG A 25 -4.94 -4.37 -1.32
CA ARG A 25 -3.47 -4.36 -1.20
C ARG A 25 -3.00 -2.92 -1.04
N CYS A 26 -2.39 -2.59 0.09
CA CYS A 26 -1.85 -1.26 0.35
C CYS A 26 -0.42 -1.13 -0.20
N ILE A 27 -0.14 -0.05 -0.94
CA ILE A 27 1.18 0.33 -1.44
C ILE A 27 1.51 1.73 -0.92
N ALA A 28 2.67 1.90 -0.28
CA ALA A 28 3.17 3.19 0.16
C ALA A 28 4.22 3.71 -0.81
N PHE A 29 4.15 5.00 -1.13
CA PHE A 29 5.14 5.70 -1.95
C PHE A 29 5.92 6.66 -1.07
N ALA A 30 7.24 6.58 -1.11
CA ALA A 30 8.14 7.49 -0.41
C ALA A 30 9.26 7.95 -1.35
N HIS A 31 9.80 9.14 -1.11
CA HIS A 31 10.87 9.73 -1.92
C HIS A 31 11.98 10.35 -1.08
N GLU A 32 13.17 10.41 -1.66
CA GLU A 32 14.31 11.18 -1.19
C GLU A 32 14.91 11.90 -2.40
N GLN A 33 15.29 13.17 -2.23
CA GLN A 33 16.03 13.89 -3.25
C GLN A 33 17.52 13.66 -3.01
N ILE A 34 18.20 13.13 -4.01
CA ILE A 34 19.63 12.85 -3.95
C ILE A 34 20.36 13.93 -4.74
N PRO A 35 21.25 14.72 -4.11
CA PRO A 35 22.03 15.73 -4.81
C PRO A 35 22.93 15.10 -5.88
N GLU A 36 23.16 15.81 -6.98
CA GLU A 36 23.94 15.33 -8.15
C GLU A 36 25.38 14.95 -7.79
N GLU A 37 25.97 15.65 -6.81
CA GLU A 37 27.31 15.38 -6.26
C GLU A 37 27.41 13.98 -5.62
N GLU A 38 26.31 13.49 -5.03
CA GLU A 38 26.22 12.12 -4.50
C GLU A 38 25.86 11.11 -5.60
N GLN A 39 25.42 11.53 -6.79
CA GLN A 39 25.09 10.63 -7.90
C GLN A 39 26.34 10.16 -8.66
N GLU A 40 27.36 11.02 -8.82
CA GLU A 40 28.62 10.64 -9.48
C GLU A 40 29.39 9.55 -8.69
N ILE A 41 29.22 9.51 -7.36
CA ILE A 41 29.81 8.48 -6.47
C ILE A 41 29.05 7.13 -6.58
N ARG A 42 27.84 7.12 -7.15
CA ARG A 42 26.90 5.98 -7.15
C ARG A 42 27.02 5.03 -8.34
N GLU A 43 28.01 5.19 -9.23
CA GLU A 43 28.23 4.30 -10.38
C GLU A 43 28.46 2.81 -9.98
N GLY A 44 28.67 2.51 -8.70
CA GLY A 44 28.72 1.14 -8.17
C GLY A 44 27.63 0.86 -7.15
N ARG A 45 26.48 0.27 -7.57
CA ARG A 45 25.49 -0.49 -6.77
C ARG A 45 25.43 -0.17 -5.26
N GLN A 46 25.35 1.09 -4.84
CA GLN A 46 25.14 1.39 -3.43
C GLN A 46 23.65 1.31 -3.10
N LYS A 47 23.34 0.65 -1.98
CA LYS A 47 21.99 0.52 -1.45
C LYS A 47 21.37 1.90 -1.28
N LEU A 48 20.14 2.07 -1.76
CA LEU A 48 19.31 3.24 -1.43
C LEU A 48 19.21 3.33 0.11
N LYS A 49 19.20 4.54 0.66
CA LYS A 49 18.88 4.73 2.08
C LYS A 49 17.47 4.20 2.31
N GLU A 50 17.32 3.40 3.35
CA GLU A 50 16.03 2.79 3.73
C GLU A 50 15.33 3.62 4.82
N ASP A 51 15.99 4.65 5.35
CA ASP A 51 15.53 5.54 6.40
C ASP A 51 15.33 6.98 5.90
N SER A 52 14.61 7.79 6.69
CA SER A 52 14.41 9.23 6.46
C SER A 52 13.79 9.63 5.11
N LEU A 53 13.03 8.72 4.49
CA LEU A 53 12.27 9.01 3.28
C LEU A 53 11.03 9.86 3.58
N THR A 54 10.64 10.70 2.63
CA THR A 54 9.39 11.46 2.70
C THR A 54 8.24 10.65 2.13
N LEU A 55 7.25 10.33 2.96
CA LEU A 55 6.02 9.68 2.53
C LEU A 55 5.24 10.60 1.59
N ILE A 56 4.99 10.16 0.36
CA ILE A 56 4.14 10.85 -0.62
C ILE A 56 2.68 10.45 -0.41
N GLY A 57 2.41 9.16 -0.20
CA GLY A 57 1.04 8.68 -0.03
C GLY A 57 0.86 7.16 0.00
N LEU A 58 -0.38 6.75 0.29
CA LEU A 58 -0.83 5.36 0.37
C LEU A 58 -1.88 5.10 -0.72
N VAL A 59 -1.76 3.96 -1.40
CA VAL A 59 -2.69 3.53 -2.45
C VAL A 59 -3.20 2.14 -2.13
N GLY A 60 -4.52 2.00 -1.98
CA GLY A 60 -5.20 0.72 -1.84
C GLY A 60 -5.65 0.18 -3.20
N ILE A 61 -5.08 -0.94 -3.64
CA ILE A 61 -5.45 -1.60 -4.89
C ILE A 61 -6.36 -2.77 -4.58
N LYS A 62 -7.56 -2.77 -5.15
CA LYS A 62 -8.41 -3.95 -5.12
C LYS A 62 -7.85 -4.97 -6.08
N ASP A 63 -7.68 -6.19 -5.60
CA ASP A 63 -7.27 -7.26 -6.49
C ASP A 63 -8.28 -7.43 -7.61
N PRO A 64 -7.86 -7.38 -8.89
CA PRO A 64 -8.76 -7.65 -9.98
C PRO A 64 -9.22 -9.10 -9.82
N CYS A 65 -10.48 -9.27 -9.43
CA CYS A 65 -11.07 -10.59 -9.32
C CYS A 65 -10.92 -11.31 -10.66
N ARG A 66 -10.37 -12.52 -10.65
CA ARG A 66 -10.18 -13.33 -11.86
C ARG A 66 -11.51 -13.35 -12.65
N PRO A 67 -11.51 -12.97 -13.94
CA PRO A 67 -12.74 -12.98 -14.74
C PRO A 67 -13.25 -14.42 -14.85
N GLY A 68 -14.26 -14.75 -14.04
CA GLY A 68 -14.79 -16.10 -13.87
C GLY A 68 -15.48 -16.30 -12.52
N VAL A 69 -15.02 -15.60 -11.47
CA VAL A 69 -15.54 -15.76 -10.09
C VAL A 69 -16.94 -15.16 -9.92
N ARG A 70 -17.29 -14.10 -10.65
CA ARG A 70 -18.61 -13.44 -10.52
C ARG A 70 -19.79 -14.26 -11.04
N LYS A 71 -19.56 -15.29 -11.86
CA LYS A 71 -20.65 -16.07 -12.50
C LYS A 71 -21.14 -17.24 -11.64
N SER A 72 -20.45 -17.63 -10.57
CA SER A 72 -20.85 -18.80 -9.76
C SER A 72 -21.61 -18.46 -8.47
N CYS A 73 -21.86 -17.18 -8.18
CA CYS A 73 -22.61 -16.75 -6.98
C CYS A 73 -24.12 -16.60 -7.23
N GLY A 74 -24.62 -17.02 -8.40
CA GLY A 74 -26.04 -17.00 -8.72
C GLY A 74 -26.77 -18.19 -8.12
N GLY A 75 -27.09 -18.17 -6.82
CA GLY A 75 -28.00 -19.18 -6.26
C GLY A 75 -28.11 -19.26 -4.74
N LEU A 76 -27.24 -18.61 -3.96
CA LEU A 76 -27.33 -18.64 -2.49
C LEU A 76 -27.43 -17.22 -1.94
N PRO A 77 -28.22 -16.99 -0.87
CA PRO A 77 -28.37 -15.69 -0.22
C PRO A 77 -27.15 -15.40 0.66
N ILE A 78 -25.96 -15.49 0.09
CA ILE A 78 -24.73 -15.09 0.77
C ILE A 78 -24.63 -13.58 0.57
N ARG A 79 -24.55 -12.84 1.66
CA ARG A 79 -24.45 -11.39 1.64
C ARG A 79 -23.15 -11.07 0.91
N TRP A 80 -23.19 -10.23 -0.13
CA TRP A 80 -22.02 -9.89 -0.98
C TRP A 80 -20.74 -9.50 -0.21
N SER A 81 -20.88 -9.09 1.05
CA SER A 81 -19.79 -8.81 1.99
C SER A 81 -18.96 -10.05 2.36
N GLU A 82 -19.51 -11.27 2.34
CA GLU A 82 -18.82 -12.50 2.75
C GLU A 82 -17.99 -13.10 1.61
N CYS A 83 -18.47 -13.07 0.36
CA CYS A 83 -17.69 -13.57 -0.78
C CYS A 83 -16.42 -12.75 -1.09
N GLN A 84 -16.29 -11.52 -0.58
CA GLN A 84 -15.02 -10.77 -0.70
C GLN A 84 -13.95 -11.27 0.28
N ASN A 85 -14.34 -12.00 1.33
CA ASN A 85 -13.44 -12.45 2.39
C ASN A 85 -12.83 -13.84 2.12
N ASP A 86 -13.47 -14.64 1.25
CA ASP A 86 -12.99 -16.00 0.87
C ASP A 86 -11.91 -16.01 -0.21
N TYR A 87 -11.50 -14.85 -0.72
CA TYR A 87 -10.43 -14.73 -1.72
C TYR A 87 -9.09 -14.34 -1.05
N ARG A 88 -8.80 -14.93 0.11
CA ARG A 88 -7.51 -14.84 0.82
C ARG A 88 -6.71 -16.11 0.61
#